data_AF-A0A9E5LX42-F1
#
_entry.id   AF-A0A9E5LX42-F1
#
_cell.length_a   1.000
_cell.length_b   1.000
_cell.length_c   1.000
_cell.angle_alpha   90.00
_cell.angle_beta   90.00
_cell.angle_gamma   90.00
#
_symmetry.space_group_name_H-M   'P 1'
#
loop_
_entity.id
_entity.type
_entity.pdbx_description
1 polymer ?
#
loop_
_entity_poly.entity_id
_entity_poly.type
_entity_poly.pdbx_seq_one_letter_code
_entity_poly.pdbx_strand_id
1 'polypeptide(L)'
;MKRSLSLFLSLVISFFFFGIVPSHAATVITLSDISHRNANGVFIDNILSEEILPKGRLGKLLFERPSGVKIWVIDMALVEEIADLADGYTYIDSDSNEASGEPVVVADIWLNTLRSATRNATVIALPYGNPSVTFLKRSAPGELEIYRTLGEERLAAFLGRPVSRYDVDGVSDREPKQTTARLYTSLRKSVRVTNSIVTSSEVETVRLRLAQLLNPSLDAERSLELNRSFATFVTKMNQRIRISGGNYTITSAQYQLPVTVINEFDQQVTLDLRVWTSNSRVIVGKIPRITVAASSQLQIEVPLEVIASGDTTLNLQLQTPNGKELGLVKKIPLRLAVISPLTTWFTTGLALILLLTAVMQSWRRVKRRRAHG
;
A
#
# COMPACT_ATOMS: atom_id res chain seq x y z
N MET A 1 78.20 53.65 42.59
CA MET A 1 78.08 52.59 43.63
C MET A 1 76.66 52.71 44.20
N LYS A 2 75.74 51.76 44.22
CA LYS A 2 75.68 50.31 43.96
C LYS A 2 74.30 49.99 43.34
N ARG A 3 74.26 48.90 42.57
CA ARG A 3 73.07 48.29 41.94
C ARG A 3 72.27 47.44 42.94
N SER A 4 70.95 47.31 42.70
CA SER A 4 70.17 46.05 42.59
C SER A 4 68.70 46.41 42.41
N LEU A 5 68.08 46.28 41.24
CA LEU A 5 67.46 45.07 40.65
C LEU A 5 66.38 44.43 41.54
N SER A 6 65.10 44.64 41.20
CA SER A 6 64.12 43.55 41.12
C SER A 6 62.94 43.97 40.23
N LEU A 7 62.65 43.11 39.26
CA LEU A 7 61.53 43.17 38.33
C LEU A 7 60.23 42.80 39.06
N PHE A 8 59.13 43.48 38.74
CA PHE A 8 57.83 42.82 38.67
C PHE A 8 56.99 43.40 37.53
N LEU A 9 56.58 42.46 36.68
CA LEU A 9 55.78 42.59 35.47
C LEU A 9 54.33 42.95 35.84
N SER A 10 53.74 43.99 35.24
CA SER A 10 52.28 44.12 35.21
C SER A 10 51.80 44.68 33.87
N LEU A 11 51.06 43.81 33.19
CA LEU A 11 50.44 43.92 31.90
C LEU A 11 49.12 44.70 32.06
N VAL A 12 49.04 45.92 31.56
CA VAL A 12 47.78 46.69 31.51
C VAL A 12 47.00 46.26 30.26
N ILE A 13 46.02 45.38 30.46
CA ILE A 13 45.05 44.95 29.43
C ILE A 13 43.98 46.04 29.29
N SER A 14 43.85 46.57 28.08
CA SER A 14 42.83 47.52 27.66
C SER A 14 41.45 46.84 27.63
N PHE A 15 40.48 47.41 28.35
CA PHE A 15 39.09 46.95 28.41
C PHE A 15 38.34 47.43 27.16
N PHE A 16 38.29 46.61 26.10
CA PHE A 16 37.35 46.80 25.01
C PHE A 16 35.95 46.41 25.49
N PHE A 17 35.07 47.40 25.66
CA PHE A 17 33.62 47.21 25.75
C PHE A 17 33.10 46.63 24.42
N PHE A 18 33.14 45.32 24.27
CA PHE A 18 32.31 44.64 23.27
C PHE A 18 30.90 44.59 23.83
N GLY A 19 30.01 45.41 23.27
CA GLY A 19 28.57 45.25 23.45
C GLY A 19 28.18 43.85 23.03
N ILE A 20 27.76 43.03 24.00
CA ILE A 20 27.15 41.73 23.72
C ILE A 20 25.83 42.04 23.00
N VAL A 21 25.82 41.89 21.67
CA VAL A 21 24.55 41.84 20.94
C VAL A 21 23.86 40.55 21.41
N PRO A 22 22.70 40.60 22.07
CA PRO A 22 22.03 39.39 22.52
C PRO A 22 21.64 38.58 21.29
N SER A 23 22.25 37.40 21.10
CA SER A 23 21.74 36.41 20.15
C SER A 23 20.38 35.97 20.66
N HIS A 24 19.32 36.52 20.09
CA HIS A 24 17.97 36.04 20.36
C HIS A 24 17.87 34.67 19.72
N ALA A 25 17.97 33.60 20.53
CA ALA A 25 17.62 32.26 20.10
C ALA A 25 16.19 32.31 19.55
N ALA A 26 16.02 32.07 18.26
CA ALA A 26 14.70 32.00 17.66
C ALA A 26 13.92 30.87 18.37
N THR A 27 12.77 31.18 18.96
CA THR A 27 11.90 30.16 19.55
C THR A 27 11.34 29.31 18.41
N VAL A 28 11.57 28.00 18.47
CA VAL A 28 11.06 27.01 17.53
C VAL A 28 9.82 26.37 18.14
N ILE A 29 8.75 26.28 17.37
CA ILE A 29 7.56 25.48 17.73
C ILE A 29 7.44 24.31 16.77
N THR A 30 7.28 23.12 17.32
CA THR A 30 7.01 21.90 16.54
C THR A 30 5.55 21.48 16.72
N LEU A 31 4.83 21.34 15.61
CA LEU A 31 3.47 20.84 15.54
C LEU A 31 3.49 19.47 14.84
N SER A 32 3.46 18.42 15.65
CA SER A 32 3.40 17.03 15.18
C SER A 32 2.67 16.18 16.21
N ASP A 33 2.08 15.08 15.76
CA ASP A 33 1.48 14.09 16.63
C ASP A 33 1.52 12.67 16.03
N ILE A 34 1.04 11.69 16.80
CA ILE A 34 0.67 10.37 16.29
C ILE A 34 -0.65 10.45 15.50
N SER A 35 -0.95 9.42 14.71
CA SER A 35 -2.22 9.33 13.97
C SER A 35 -3.38 9.01 14.92
N HIS A 36 -4.43 9.84 14.87
CA HIS A 36 -5.72 9.61 15.54
C HIS A 36 -6.74 8.95 14.61
N ARG A 37 -6.38 8.71 13.35
CA ARG A 37 -7.17 7.95 12.39
C ARG A 37 -6.61 6.56 12.11
N ASN A 38 -7.49 5.61 11.87
CA ASN A 38 -7.15 4.31 11.29
C ASN A 38 -6.86 4.43 9.78
N ALA A 39 -6.44 3.35 9.11
CA ALA A 39 -6.07 3.37 7.69
C ALA A 39 -7.21 3.79 6.74
N ASN A 40 -8.47 3.66 7.15
CA ASN A 40 -9.65 4.12 6.40
C ASN A 40 -9.89 5.63 6.54
N GLY A 41 -9.18 6.32 7.44
CA GLY A 41 -9.42 7.73 7.74
C GLY A 41 -10.46 7.96 8.85
N VAL A 42 -10.90 6.89 9.52
CA VAL A 42 -11.86 6.97 10.63
C VAL A 42 -11.11 7.25 11.93
N PHE A 43 -11.56 8.23 12.70
CA PHE A 43 -11.02 8.55 14.02
C PHE A 43 -11.27 7.42 15.03
N ILE A 44 -10.22 7.02 15.73
CA ILE A 44 -10.24 5.91 16.72
C ILE A 44 -10.19 6.40 18.16
N ASP A 45 -10.11 7.71 18.36
CA ASP A 45 -10.22 8.39 19.64
C ASP A 45 -10.71 9.83 19.42
N ASN A 46 -11.00 10.52 20.52
CA ASN A 46 -11.40 11.93 20.53
C ASN A 46 -10.28 12.88 21.03
N ILE A 47 -9.07 12.38 21.27
CA ILE A 47 -7.99 13.10 21.95
C ILE A 47 -7.58 14.34 21.16
N LEU A 48 -7.44 14.23 19.83
CA LEU A 48 -7.03 15.36 19.00
C LEU A 48 -7.97 16.55 19.13
N SER A 49 -9.28 16.30 19.25
CA SER A 49 -10.28 17.36 19.42
C SER A 49 -10.11 18.14 20.73
N GLU A 50 -9.63 17.47 21.79
CA GLU A 50 -9.31 18.09 23.07
C GLU A 50 -7.96 18.83 23.03
N GLU A 51 -6.98 18.28 22.31
CA GLU A 51 -5.64 18.86 22.24
C GLU A 51 -5.58 20.18 21.46
N ILE A 52 -6.46 20.38 20.47
CA ILE A 52 -6.52 21.61 19.67
C ILE A 52 -7.31 22.73 20.34
N LEU A 53 -8.00 22.47 21.46
CA LEU A 53 -8.64 23.51 22.26
C LEU A 53 -7.61 24.52 22.77
N PRO A 54 -7.98 25.78 23.05
CA PRO A 54 -7.01 26.81 23.47
C PRO A 54 -6.07 26.41 24.61
N LYS A 55 -6.58 25.63 25.58
CA LYS A 55 -5.81 25.12 26.73
C LYS A 55 -5.21 23.73 26.52
N GLY A 56 -5.56 23.06 25.42
CA GLY A 56 -5.02 21.76 25.02
C GLY A 56 -3.56 21.89 24.60
N ARG A 57 -2.87 20.74 24.49
CA ARG A 57 -1.43 20.69 24.21
C ARG A 57 -1.06 21.41 22.90
N LEU A 58 -1.75 21.10 21.80
CA LEU A 58 -1.53 21.69 20.49
C LEU A 58 -2.11 23.12 20.38
N GLY A 59 -3.21 23.39 21.09
CA GLY A 59 -3.77 24.74 21.15
C GLY A 59 -2.85 25.72 21.86
N LYS A 60 -2.25 25.36 22.99
CA LYS A 60 -1.30 26.23 23.71
C LYS A 60 -0.11 26.65 22.86
N LEU A 61 0.43 25.73 22.05
CA LEU A 61 1.52 26.02 21.11
C LEU A 61 1.15 27.09 20.07
N LEU A 62 -0.15 27.27 19.79
CA LEU A 62 -0.61 28.19 18.76
C LEU A 62 -1.24 29.47 19.35
N PHE A 63 -2.16 29.34 20.30
CA PHE A 63 -2.94 30.45 20.88
C PHE A 63 -2.19 31.20 21.98
N GLU A 64 -1.40 30.50 22.81
CA GLU A 64 -0.63 31.10 23.92
C GLU A 64 0.84 31.35 23.55
N ARG A 65 1.19 31.19 22.26
CA ARG A 65 2.58 31.19 21.77
C ARG A 65 3.38 32.43 22.26
N PRO A 66 4.64 32.26 22.68
CA PRO A 66 5.50 33.39 23.04
C PRO A 66 5.65 34.38 21.88
N SER A 67 5.67 35.68 22.22
CA SER A 67 6.06 36.70 21.25
C SER A 67 7.52 36.48 20.85
N GLY A 68 7.78 36.21 19.57
CA GLY A 68 9.13 35.95 19.05
C GLY A 68 9.37 34.58 18.41
N VAL A 69 8.34 33.71 18.32
CA VAL A 69 8.41 32.49 17.50
C VAL A 69 8.63 32.86 16.03
N LYS A 70 9.79 32.48 15.49
CA LYS A 70 10.18 32.75 14.09
C LYS A 70 10.27 31.50 13.23
N ILE A 71 10.27 30.31 13.85
CA ILE A 71 10.43 29.04 13.16
C ILE A 71 9.32 28.08 13.61
N TRP A 72 8.59 27.56 12.63
CA TRP A 72 7.59 26.52 12.82
C TRP A 72 8.04 25.24 12.13
N VAL A 73 8.05 24.13 12.84
CA VAL A 73 8.31 22.80 12.30
C VAL A 73 6.97 22.06 12.31
N ILE A 74 6.44 21.68 11.16
CA ILE A 74 5.04 21.22 11.04
C ILE A 74 5.00 19.88 10.32
N ASP A 75 4.29 18.91 10.90
CA ASP A 75 3.87 17.68 10.22
C ASP A 75 2.55 17.92 9.50
N MET A 76 2.55 17.73 8.19
CA MET A 76 1.34 17.86 7.38
C MET A 76 0.28 16.81 7.72
N ALA A 77 0.65 15.61 8.18
CA ALA A 77 -0.32 14.58 8.52
C ALA A 77 -1.24 15.03 9.68
N LEU A 78 -0.69 15.74 10.67
CA LEU A 78 -1.46 16.36 11.75
C LEU A 78 -2.43 17.43 11.21
N VAL A 79 -1.95 18.29 10.30
CA VAL A 79 -2.77 19.35 9.71
C VAL A 79 -3.95 18.76 8.93
N GLU A 80 -3.74 17.67 8.18
CA GLU A 80 -4.82 16.96 7.48
C GLU A 80 -5.83 16.34 8.47
N GLU A 81 -5.39 15.82 9.62
CA GLU A 81 -6.32 15.32 10.65
C GLU A 81 -7.17 16.42 11.26
N ILE A 82 -6.59 17.58 11.52
CA ILE A 82 -7.34 18.74 12.03
C ILE A 82 -8.28 19.28 10.94
N ALA A 83 -7.90 19.23 9.67
CA ALA A 83 -8.77 19.59 8.55
C ALA A 83 -10.00 18.67 8.45
N ASP A 84 -9.83 17.36 8.59
CA ASP A 84 -10.96 16.43 8.66
C ASP A 84 -11.92 16.76 9.81
N LEU A 85 -11.40 17.10 10.99
CA LEU A 85 -12.24 17.54 12.12
C LEU A 85 -13.02 18.82 11.77
N ALA A 86 -12.46 19.72 10.95
CA ALA A 86 -13.08 20.98 10.56
C ALA A 86 -14.14 20.81 9.45
N ASP A 87 -13.95 19.88 8.52
CA ASP A 87 -14.83 19.69 7.36
C ASP A 87 -15.98 18.70 7.64
N GLY A 88 -15.79 17.83 8.63
CA GLY A 88 -16.67 16.70 8.94
C GLY A 88 -15.89 15.39 8.87
N TYR A 89 -16.09 14.52 9.85
CA TYR A 89 -15.24 13.34 10.04
C TYR A 89 -16.06 12.10 10.35
N THR A 90 -15.44 10.92 10.23
CA THR A 90 -16.01 9.66 10.68
C THR A 90 -15.26 9.19 11.92
N TYR A 91 -15.95 8.62 12.89
CA TYR A 91 -15.35 8.05 14.10
C TYR A 91 -15.98 6.70 14.45
N ILE A 92 -15.33 5.95 15.33
CA ILE A 92 -15.89 4.72 15.90
C ILE A 92 -16.71 5.07 17.16
N ASP A 93 -18.01 4.78 17.14
CA ASP A 93 -18.91 5.04 18.28
C ASP A 93 -18.76 3.99 19.40
N SER A 94 -19.55 4.16 20.48
CA SER A 94 -19.52 3.24 21.64
C SER A 94 -19.94 1.81 21.30
N ASP A 95 -20.70 1.62 20.23
CA ASP A 95 -21.17 0.32 19.76
C ASP A 95 -20.24 -0.28 18.69
N SER A 96 -19.04 0.31 18.52
CA SER A 96 -18.02 -0.08 17.54
C SER A 96 -18.47 0.05 16.08
N ASN A 97 -19.41 0.95 15.79
CA ASN A 97 -19.85 1.26 14.44
C ASN A 97 -19.21 2.56 13.94
N GLU A 98 -19.06 2.68 12.62
CA GLU A 98 -18.65 3.94 12.00
C GLU A 98 -19.82 4.94 12.02
N ALA A 99 -19.60 6.10 12.64
CA ALA A 99 -20.56 7.18 12.75
C ALA A 99 -19.98 8.47 12.16
N SER A 100 -20.84 9.35 11.64
CA SER A 100 -20.42 10.69 11.16
C SER A 100 -20.48 11.69 12.30
N GLY A 101 -19.37 12.42 12.50
CA GLY A 101 -19.27 13.52 13.44
C GLY A 101 -19.54 14.87 12.76
N GLU A 102 -20.17 15.78 13.50
CA GLU A 102 -20.36 17.17 13.07
C GLU A 102 -19.02 17.91 13.06
N PRO A 103 -18.82 18.87 12.13
CA PRO A 103 -17.66 19.76 12.11
C PRO A 103 -17.29 20.36 13.48
N VAL A 104 -16.04 20.17 13.89
CA VAL A 104 -15.48 20.71 15.13
C VAL A 104 -15.05 22.16 14.88
N VAL A 105 -15.86 23.13 15.32
CA VAL A 105 -15.62 24.57 15.10
C VAL A 105 -14.22 25.03 15.50
N VAL A 106 -13.67 24.51 16.61
CA VAL A 106 -12.33 24.90 17.07
C VAL A 106 -11.22 24.46 16.09
N ALA A 107 -11.44 23.41 15.29
CA ALA A 107 -10.48 22.95 14.30
C ALA A 107 -10.28 23.97 13.17
N ASP A 108 -11.37 24.54 12.62
CA ASP A 108 -11.26 25.62 11.63
C ASP A 108 -10.55 26.86 12.21
N ILE A 109 -10.91 27.24 13.44
CA ILE A 109 -10.25 28.35 14.15
C ILE A 109 -8.74 28.06 14.31
N TRP A 110 -8.38 26.84 14.68
CA TRP A 110 -6.98 26.43 14.83
C TRP A 110 -6.22 26.51 13.50
N LEU A 111 -6.78 25.99 12.41
CA LEU A 111 -6.16 26.03 11.07
C LEU A 111 -5.97 27.47 10.57
N ASN A 112 -6.97 28.33 10.74
CA ASN A 112 -6.89 29.74 10.36
C ASN A 112 -5.87 30.50 11.23
N THR A 113 -5.80 30.16 12.52
CA THR A 113 -4.77 30.72 13.42
C THR A 113 -3.38 30.26 13.00
N LEU A 114 -3.20 29.00 12.58
CA LEU A 114 -1.92 28.48 12.09
C LEU A 114 -1.46 29.25 10.85
N ARG A 115 -2.33 29.43 9.86
CA ARG A 115 -2.04 30.24 8.66
C ARG A 115 -1.63 31.66 9.03
N SER A 116 -2.34 32.29 9.97
CA SER A 116 -2.02 33.65 10.45
C SER A 116 -0.67 33.72 11.18
N ALA A 117 -0.43 32.79 12.11
CA ALA A 117 0.77 32.74 12.95
C ALA A 117 2.04 32.47 12.14
N THR A 118 1.91 31.77 11.01
CA THR A 118 3.04 31.41 10.15
C THR A 118 3.37 32.45 9.09
N ARG A 119 2.51 33.45 8.78
CA ARG A 119 2.68 34.37 7.62
C ARG A 119 4.07 34.98 7.47
N ASN A 120 4.68 35.44 8.57
CA ASN A 120 5.98 36.11 8.57
C ASN A 120 7.07 35.28 9.25
N ALA A 121 6.84 33.98 9.40
CA ALA A 121 7.79 33.05 10.00
C ALA A 121 8.41 32.12 8.95
N THR A 122 9.54 31.51 9.31
CA THR A 122 10.10 30.36 8.61
C THR A 122 9.26 29.14 8.95
N VAL A 123 8.83 28.38 7.95
CA VAL A 123 8.10 27.13 8.12
C VAL A 123 8.95 26.00 7.56
N ILE A 124 9.08 24.92 8.33
CA ILE A 124 9.85 23.73 8.02
C ILE A 124 8.90 22.53 8.04
N ALA A 125 8.75 21.85 6.91
CA ALA A 125 7.92 20.65 6.78
C ALA A 125 8.65 19.41 7.26
N LEU A 126 8.08 18.70 8.24
CA LEU A 126 8.52 17.35 8.61
C LEU A 126 8.17 16.35 7.49
N PRO A 127 8.87 15.21 7.40
CA PRO A 127 8.40 14.10 6.58
C PRO A 127 6.98 13.69 7.02
N TYR A 128 6.09 13.47 6.05
CA TYR A 128 4.67 13.19 6.31
C TYR A 128 4.48 12.08 7.36
N GLY A 129 3.74 12.37 8.44
CA GLY A 129 3.45 11.42 9.53
C GLY A 129 4.58 11.23 10.54
N ASN A 130 5.64 12.05 10.44
CA ASN A 130 6.82 12.05 11.29
C ASN A 130 7.42 10.63 11.53
N PRO A 131 7.71 9.85 10.47
CA PRO A 131 8.28 8.51 10.61
C PRO A 131 9.70 8.53 11.15
N SER A 132 10.17 7.41 11.72
CA SER A 132 11.58 7.23 12.07
C SER A 132 12.49 7.37 10.85
N VAL A 133 13.21 8.49 10.80
CA VAL A 133 14.23 8.84 9.82
C VAL A 133 15.38 7.84 9.90
N THR A 134 15.79 7.44 11.11
CA THR A 134 16.89 6.48 11.33
C THR A 134 16.58 5.16 10.62
N PHE A 135 15.37 4.64 10.80
CA PHE A 135 14.94 3.41 10.16
C PHE A 135 14.81 3.56 8.64
N LEU A 136 14.19 4.65 8.17
CA LEU A 136 13.93 4.84 6.74
C LEU A 136 15.20 5.11 5.94
N LYS A 137 16.17 5.86 6.46
CA LYS A 137 17.47 6.08 5.80
C LYS A 137 18.15 4.76 5.45
N ARG A 138 18.08 3.77 6.35
CA ARG A 138 18.68 2.45 6.17
C ARG A 138 17.82 1.52 5.29
N SER A 139 16.52 1.48 5.52
CA SER A 139 15.64 0.43 4.96
C SER A 139 14.89 0.85 3.68
N ALA A 140 14.80 2.16 3.43
CA ALA A 140 13.80 2.77 2.56
C ALA A 140 14.14 4.21 2.11
N PRO A 141 15.39 4.56 1.73
CA PRO A 141 15.77 5.96 1.50
C PRO A 141 14.91 6.64 0.42
N GLY A 142 14.48 5.91 -0.61
CA GLY A 142 13.55 6.44 -1.62
C GLY A 142 12.15 6.73 -1.10
N GLU A 143 11.63 6.01 -0.11
CA GLU A 143 10.35 6.37 0.52
C GLU A 143 10.49 7.57 1.45
N LEU A 144 11.62 7.67 2.17
CA LEU A 144 11.90 8.85 2.99
C LEU A 144 11.83 10.13 2.15
N GLU A 145 12.45 10.10 0.97
CA GLU A 145 12.44 11.24 0.06
C GLU A 145 11.04 11.59 -0.46
N ILE A 146 10.21 10.57 -0.69
CA ILE A 146 8.79 10.76 -1.07
C ILE A 146 8.01 11.38 0.08
N TYR A 147 8.15 10.89 1.32
CA TYR A 147 7.47 11.44 2.49
C TYR A 147 7.88 12.88 2.79
N ARG A 148 9.15 13.22 2.52
CA ARG A 148 9.65 14.59 2.64
C ARG A 148 9.09 15.51 1.55
N THR A 149 9.16 15.08 0.30
CA THR A 149 8.72 15.88 -0.85
C THR A 149 7.22 16.13 -0.80
N LEU A 150 6.42 15.08 -0.63
CA LEU A 150 4.95 15.21 -0.59
C LEU A 150 4.47 15.91 0.70
N GLY A 151 5.16 15.72 1.83
CA GLY A 151 4.87 16.47 3.06
C GLY A 151 5.10 17.98 2.90
N GLU A 152 6.21 18.35 2.26
CA GLU A 152 6.54 19.73 1.91
C GLU A 152 5.52 20.35 0.93
N GLU A 153 5.25 19.67 -0.18
CA GLU A 153 4.31 20.15 -1.21
C GLU A 153 2.90 20.35 -0.66
N ARG A 154 2.39 19.40 0.12
CA ARG A 154 1.06 19.49 0.72
C ARG A 154 0.97 20.58 1.79
N LEU A 155 2.01 20.75 2.62
CA LEU A 155 2.04 21.84 3.59
C LEU A 155 2.13 23.21 2.92
N ALA A 156 2.96 23.34 1.89
CA ALA A 156 3.06 24.56 1.11
C ALA A 156 1.73 24.94 0.45
N ALA A 157 1.03 23.94 -0.11
CA ALA A 157 -0.30 24.12 -0.68
C ALA A 157 -1.32 24.57 0.39
N PHE A 158 -1.35 23.92 1.55
CA PHE A 158 -2.26 24.27 2.66
C PHE A 158 -2.04 25.70 3.18
N LEU A 159 -0.78 26.14 3.29
CA LEU A 159 -0.43 27.47 3.77
C LEU A 159 -0.49 28.55 2.67
N GLY A 160 -0.59 28.15 1.39
CA GLY A 160 -0.55 29.06 0.24
C GLY A 160 0.79 29.76 0.08
N ARG A 161 1.89 29.14 0.53
CA ARG A 161 3.24 29.73 0.48
C ARG A 161 4.34 28.67 0.49
N PRO A 162 5.56 28.98 0.01
CA PRO A 162 6.70 28.08 0.13
C PRO A 162 7.06 27.79 1.59
N VAL A 163 7.49 26.56 1.84
CA VAL A 163 8.05 26.09 3.11
C VAL A 163 9.40 25.44 2.84
N SER A 164 10.25 25.35 3.86
CA SER A 164 11.52 24.63 3.77
C SER A 164 11.31 23.16 4.16
N ARG A 165 12.14 22.27 3.63
CA ARG A 165 12.15 20.88 4.06
C ARG A 165 12.93 20.71 5.36
N TYR A 166 12.46 19.83 6.26
CA TYR A 166 13.22 19.42 7.43
C TYR A 166 14.51 18.70 7.02
N ASP A 167 15.63 19.15 7.58
CA ASP A 167 16.91 18.47 7.41
C ASP A 167 16.92 17.18 8.23
N VAL A 168 17.19 16.07 7.54
CA VAL A 168 17.20 14.74 8.13
C VAL A 168 18.62 14.28 8.48
N ASP A 169 19.64 15.05 8.10
CA ASP A 169 21.03 14.71 8.36
C ASP A 169 21.38 14.89 9.84
N GLY A 170 22.09 13.91 10.39
CA GLY A 170 22.36 13.83 11.83
C GLY A 170 21.15 13.45 12.72
N VAL A 171 19.95 13.24 12.18
CA VAL A 171 18.79 12.78 12.97
C VAL A 171 19.04 11.36 13.49
N SER A 172 18.84 11.18 14.80
CA SER A 172 18.93 9.90 15.51
C SER A 172 17.70 9.73 16.39
N ASP A 173 16.60 9.28 15.78
CA ASP A 173 15.31 9.04 16.43
C ASP A 173 15.12 7.57 16.84
N ARG A 174 14.03 7.30 17.59
CA ARG A 174 13.68 5.96 18.05
C ARG A 174 13.24 5.09 16.88
N GLU A 175 13.84 3.92 16.74
CA GLU A 175 13.42 2.95 15.72
C GLU A 175 12.07 2.29 16.07
N PRO A 176 11.27 1.93 15.03
CA PRO A 176 10.04 1.18 15.24
C PRO A 176 10.33 -0.23 15.76
N LYS A 177 9.35 -0.84 16.44
CA LYS A 177 9.43 -2.25 16.84
C LYS A 177 9.66 -3.14 15.61
N GLN A 178 10.41 -4.23 15.76
CA GLN A 178 10.75 -5.12 14.66
C GLN A 178 9.51 -5.69 13.94
N THR A 179 8.43 -5.96 14.68
CA THR A 179 7.15 -6.42 14.11
C THR A 179 6.55 -5.37 13.17
N THR A 180 6.52 -4.11 13.59
CA THR A 180 6.06 -2.96 12.79
C THR A 180 6.97 -2.72 11.59
N ALA A 181 8.29 -2.78 11.74
CA ALA A 181 9.25 -2.64 10.64
C ALA A 181 9.05 -3.70 9.55
N ARG A 182 8.84 -4.97 9.95
CA ARG A 182 8.56 -6.08 9.01
C ARG A 182 7.22 -5.88 8.31
N LEU A 183 6.18 -5.49 9.05
CA LEU A 183 4.86 -5.23 8.49
C LEU A 183 4.92 -4.08 7.48
N TYR A 184 5.44 -2.92 7.87
CA TYR A 184 5.64 -1.77 6.99
C TYR A 184 6.38 -2.17 5.70
N THR A 185 7.46 -2.93 5.82
CA THR A 185 8.22 -3.41 4.65
C THR A 185 7.36 -4.23 3.70
N SER A 186 6.51 -5.11 4.23
CA SER A 186 5.57 -5.93 3.44
C SER A 186 4.49 -5.07 2.78
N LEU A 187 3.82 -4.22 3.56
CA LEU A 187 2.75 -3.34 3.07
C LEU A 187 3.26 -2.38 2.01
N ARG A 188 4.40 -1.72 2.25
CA ARG A 188 5.07 -0.85 1.27
C ARG A 188 5.33 -1.56 -0.04
N LYS A 189 5.86 -2.80 -0.01
CA LYS A 189 6.11 -3.58 -1.24
C LYS A 189 4.81 -3.81 -1.99
N SER A 190 3.74 -4.19 -1.29
CA SER A 190 2.42 -4.39 -1.88
C SER A 190 1.86 -3.12 -2.50
N VAL A 191 1.84 -2.01 -1.75
CA VAL A 191 1.33 -0.71 -2.21
C VAL A 191 2.12 -0.22 -3.42
N ARG A 192 3.44 -0.42 -3.47
CA ARG A 192 4.27 -0.07 -4.64
C ARG A 192 3.94 -0.87 -5.89
N VAL A 193 3.49 -2.12 -5.76
CA VAL A 193 3.04 -2.92 -6.91
C VAL A 193 1.72 -2.34 -7.42
N THR A 194 0.75 -2.12 -6.54
CA THR A 194 -0.55 -1.52 -6.90
C THR A 194 -0.37 -0.12 -7.50
N ASN A 195 0.44 0.73 -6.88
CA ASN A 195 0.72 2.10 -7.36
C ASN A 195 1.41 2.12 -8.74
N SER A 196 2.06 1.03 -9.17
CA SER A 196 2.66 0.95 -10.52
C SER A 196 1.66 0.75 -11.65
N ILE A 197 0.39 0.46 -11.32
CA ILE A 197 -0.70 0.25 -12.28
C ILE A 197 -1.92 1.13 -12.00
N VAL A 198 -2.04 1.66 -10.78
CA VAL A 198 -3.15 2.49 -10.30
C VAL A 198 -2.55 3.74 -9.64
N THR A 199 -2.59 4.88 -10.31
CA THR A 199 -2.00 6.15 -9.85
C THR A 199 -3.05 7.10 -9.26
N SER A 200 -4.12 6.57 -8.67
CA SER A 200 -5.15 7.40 -8.05
C SER A 200 -4.62 8.05 -6.76
N SER A 201 -5.19 9.20 -6.41
CA SER A 201 -4.88 9.91 -5.16
C SER A 201 -5.09 9.04 -3.92
N GLU A 202 -6.03 8.08 -3.99
CA GLU A 202 -6.29 7.10 -2.93
C GLU A 202 -5.04 6.23 -2.66
N VAL A 203 -4.44 5.62 -3.68
CA VAL A 203 -3.28 4.73 -3.51
C VAL A 203 -2.05 5.52 -3.05
N GLU A 204 -1.88 6.74 -3.56
CA GLU A 204 -0.80 7.63 -3.13
C GLU A 204 -0.95 8.05 -1.66
N THR A 205 -2.17 8.40 -1.24
CA THR A 205 -2.47 8.75 0.16
C THR A 205 -2.20 7.58 1.09
N VAL A 206 -2.59 6.35 0.71
CA VAL A 206 -2.28 5.15 1.50
C VAL A 206 -0.77 4.93 1.61
N ARG A 207 -0.03 5.14 0.52
CA ARG A 207 1.45 5.04 0.52
C ARG A 207 2.09 6.02 1.49
N LEU A 208 1.61 7.27 1.52
CA LEU A 208 2.05 8.30 2.46
C LEU A 208 1.73 7.91 3.90
N ARG A 209 0.48 7.51 4.16
CA ARG A 209 0.00 7.17 5.50
C ARG A 209 0.68 5.95 6.10
N LEU A 210 1.27 5.05 5.31
CA LEU A 210 2.14 3.99 5.84
C LEU A 210 3.32 4.53 6.68
N ALA A 211 3.76 5.77 6.44
CA ALA A 211 4.79 6.43 7.25
C ALA A 211 4.36 6.59 8.72
N GLN A 212 3.07 6.80 8.97
CA GLN A 212 2.52 6.97 10.32
C GLN A 212 2.78 5.75 11.21
N LEU A 213 2.89 4.54 10.64
CA LEU A 213 3.25 3.31 11.37
C LEU A 213 4.65 3.37 11.99
N LEU A 214 5.53 4.20 11.44
CA LEU A 214 6.93 4.32 11.83
C LEU A 214 7.17 5.50 12.77
N ASN A 215 6.11 6.20 13.20
CA ASN A 215 6.25 7.37 14.06
C ASN A 215 6.87 6.96 15.42
N PRO A 216 7.98 7.60 15.82
CA PRO A 216 8.74 7.22 17.01
C PRO A 216 8.02 7.56 18.32
N SER A 217 6.89 8.27 18.31
CA SER A 217 6.09 8.58 19.49
C SER A 217 4.97 7.57 19.77
N LEU A 218 4.73 6.62 18.87
CA LEU A 218 3.70 5.60 19.05
C LEU A 218 3.95 4.71 20.28
N ASP A 219 2.93 4.55 21.12
CA ASP A 219 2.93 3.56 22.18
C ASP A 219 2.63 2.14 21.63
N ALA A 220 2.58 1.16 22.53
CA ALA A 220 2.38 -0.24 22.15
C ALA A 220 0.97 -0.54 21.64
N GLU A 221 -0.05 0.10 22.22
CA GLU A 221 -1.46 -0.14 21.92
C GLU A 221 -1.83 0.48 20.58
N ARG A 222 -1.54 1.77 20.41
CA ARG A 222 -1.77 2.49 19.16
C ARG A 222 -0.98 1.89 18.00
N SER A 223 0.27 1.47 18.25
CA SER A 223 1.04 0.78 17.21
C SER A 223 0.35 -0.51 16.76
N LEU A 224 -0.18 -1.33 17.68
CA LEU A 224 -0.88 -2.57 17.33
C LEU A 224 -2.17 -2.31 16.55
N GLU A 225 -2.95 -1.32 16.98
CA GLU A 225 -4.19 -0.92 16.34
C GLU A 225 -3.97 -0.45 14.90
N LEU A 226 -3.03 0.49 14.69
CA LEU A 226 -2.69 0.96 13.34
C LEU A 226 -2.12 -0.16 12.47
N ASN A 227 -1.23 -1.00 13.02
CA ASN A 227 -0.68 -2.14 12.28
C ASN A 227 -1.79 -3.07 11.75
N ARG A 228 -2.79 -3.38 12.59
CA ARG A 228 -3.95 -4.21 12.18
C ARG A 228 -4.80 -3.48 11.14
N SER A 229 -5.09 -2.21 11.35
CA SER A 229 -5.90 -1.41 10.43
C SER A 229 -5.27 -1.34 9.04
N PHE A 230 -3.98 -0.96 8.94
CA PHE A 230 -3.29 -0.87 7.66
C PHE A 230 -3.11 -2.24 6.98
N ALA A 231 -2.87 -3.31 7.74
CA ALA A 231 -2.81 -4.66 7.17
C ALA A 231 -4.14 -5.06 6.53
N THR A 232 -5.27 -4.82 7.22
CA THR A 232 -6.61 -5.09 6.70
C THR A 232 -6.92 -4.21 5.49
N PHE A 233 -6.64 -2.92 5.58
CA PHE A 233 -6.89 -1.96 4.51
C PHE A 233 -6.15 -2.34 3.23
N VAL A 234 -4.83 -2.56 3.30
CA VAL A 234 -4.02 -2.92 2.12
C VAL A 234 -4.46 -4.28 1.56
N THR A 235 -4.85 -5.23 2.40
CA THR A 235 -5.41 -6.51 1.95
C THR A 235 -6.70 -6.32 1.15
N LYS A 236 -7.65 -5.53 1.67
CA LYS A 236 -8.91 -5.20 0.97
C LYS A 236 -8.64 -4.43 -0.34
N MET A 237 -7.74 -3.45 -0.30
CA MET A 237 -7.33 -2.69 -1.48
C MET A 237 -6.76 -3.61 -2.57
N ASN A 238 -5.90 -4.57 -2.22
CA ASN A 238 -5.35 -5.52 -3.19
C ASN A 238 -6.41 -6.46 -3.78
N GLN A 239 -7.53 -6.70 -3.08
CA GLN A 239 -8.64 -7.52 -3.58
C GLN A 239 -9.52 -6.77 -4.61
N ARG A 240 -9.37 -5.45 -4.75
CA ARG A 240 -10.07 -4.65 -5.77
C ARG A 240 -9.66 -5.00 -7.19
N ILE A 241 -8.46 -5.55 -7.38
CA ILE A 241 -8.06 -6.21 -8.62
C ILE A 241 -7.95 -7.70 -8.34
N ARG A 242 -8.83 -8.49 -8.94
CA ARG A 242 -8.89 -9.93 -8.66
C ARG A 242 -9.40 -10.72 -9.84
N ILE A 243 -9.18 -12.03 -9.75
CA ILE A 243 -9.72 -13.01 -10.68
C ILE A 243 -10.91 -13.70 -10.04
N SER A 244 -12.03 -13.74 -10.77
CA SER A 244 -13.17 -14.58 -10.49
C SER A 244 -13.23 -15.74 -11.50
N GLY A 245 -13.65 -16.90 -11.01
CA GLY A 245 -13.75 -18.12 -11.80
C GLY A 245 -14.59 -19.15 -11.06
N GLY A 246 -15.30 -20.00 -11.82
CA GLY A 246 -16.18 -21.04 -11.30
C GLY A 246 -15.49 -22.38 -11.11
N ASN A 247 -16.31 -23.44 -11.05
CA ASN A 247 -15.86 -24.83 -11.14
C ASN A 247 -16.11 -25.34 -12.56
N TYR A 248 -15.15 -26.05 -13.15
CA TYR A 248 -15.24 -26.47 -14.55
C TYR A 248 -15.04 -27.97 -14.71
N THR A 249 -15.90 -28.57 -15.53
CA THR A 249 -15.69 -29.92 -16.08
C THR A 249 -15.41 -29.77 -17.57
N ILE A 250 -14.23 -30.22 -18.01
CA ILE A 250 -13.78 -30.10 -19.39
C ILE A 250 -13.88 -31.46 -20.07
N THR A 251 -14.65 -31.54 -21.15
CA THR A 251 -14.89 -32.77 -21.93
C THR A 251 -14.26 -32.75 -23.31
N SER A 252 -13.66 -31.63 -23.72
CA SER A 252 -12.98 -31.45 -25.01
C SER A 252 -11.45 -31.37 -24.85
N ALA A 253 -10.72 -31.83 -25.87
CA ALA A 253 -9.25 -31.73 -25.90
C ALA A 253 -8.76 -30.28 -26.03
N GLN A 254 -9.53 -29.43 -26.71
CA GLN A 254 -9.28 -28.00 -26.82
C GLN A 254 -10.45 -27.28 -26.15
N TYR A 255 -10.16 -26.39 -25.20
CA TYR A 255 -11.18 -25.68 -24.43
C TYR A 255 -10.74 -24.24 -24.16
N GLN A 256 -11.65 -23.30 -24.39
CA GLN A 256 -11.45 -21.90 -24.04
C GLN A 256 -12.09 -21.69 -22.67
N LEU A 257 -11.26 -21.53 -21.63
CA LEU A 257 -11.74 -21.39 -20.26
C LEU A 257 -12.09 -19.93 -19.97
N PRO A 258 -13.38 -19.60 -19.77
CA PRO A 258 -13.75 -18.23 -19.45
C PRO A 258 -13.34 -17.87 -18.02
N VAL A 259 -12.56 -16.81 -17.87
CA VAL A 259 -12.09 -16.27 -16.59
C VAL A 259 -12.43 -14.79 -16.53
N THR A 260 -12.94 -14.30 -15.39
CA THR A 260 -13.30 -12.89 -15.25
C THR A 260 -12.24 -12.16 -14.43
N VAL A 261 -11.66 -11.12 -14.98
CA VAL A 261 -10.79 -10.18 -14.25
C VAL A 261 -11.63 -8.98 -13.84
N ILE A 262 -11.61 -8.65 -12.56
CA ILE A 262 -12.41 -7.57 -11.96
C ILE A 262 -11.46 -6.45 -11.55
N ASN A 263 -11.82 -5.21 -11.91
CA ASN A 263 -11.16 -3.98 -11.50
C ASN A 263 -12.15 -3.05 -10.80
N GLU A 264 -12.00 -2.88 -9.50
CA GLU A 264 -12.82 -1.95 -8.70
C GLU A 264 -12.14 -0.60 -8.47
N PHE A 265 -10.99 -0.33 -9.10
CA PHE A 265 -10.42 1.01 -9.11
C PHE A 265 -11.13 1.92 -10.11
N ASP A 266 -11.09 3.22 -9.83
CA ASP A 266 -11.67 4.31 -10.61
C ASP A 266 -10.89 4.62 -11.91
N GLN A 267 -9.85 3.84 -12.21
CA GLN A 267 -9.05 4.00 -13.41
C GLN A 267 -8.87 2.68 -14.14
N GLN A 268 -8.59 2.78 -15.44
CA GLN A 268 -8.25 1.63 -16.26
C GLN A 268 -6.91 1.03 -15.82
N VAL A 269 -6.84 -0.31 -15.77
CA VAL A 269 -5.63 -1.05 -15.39
C VAL A 269 -5.18 -1.97 -16.52
N THR A 270 -3.87 -2.06 -16.70
CA THR A 270 -3.24 -2.97 -17.66
C THR A 270 -2.42 -4.03 -16.94
N LEU A 271 -2.66 -5.30 -17.25
CA LEU A 271 -2.20 -6.47 -16.50
C LEU A 271 -1.74 -7.57 -17.46
N ASP A 272 -0.80 -8.37 -17.01
CA ASP A 272 -0.46 -9.66 -17.60
C ASP A 272 -1.01 -10.78 -16.71
N LEU A 273 -1.33 -11.93 -17.29
CA LEU A 273 -1.85 -13.08 -16.56
C LEU A 273 -0.90 -14.27 -16.70
N ARG A 274 -0.30 -14.67 -15.57
CA ARG A 274 0.48 -15.89 -15.48
C ARG A 274 -0.43 -17.05 -15.07
N VAL A 275 -0.38 -18.14 -15.83
CA VAL A 275 -1.19 -19.33 -15.59
C VAL A 275 -0.34 -20.58 -15.63
N TRP A 276 -0.52 -21.47 -14.65
CA TRP A 276 0.15 -22.76 -14.61
C TRP A 276 -0.71 -23.81 -13.91
N THR A 277 -0.46 -25.08 -14.21
CA THR A 277 -1.24 -26.21 -13.70
C THR A 277 -0.48 -26.91 -12.57
N SER A 278 -1.21 -27.62 -11.71
CA SER A 278 -0.58 -28.44 -10.65
C SER A 278 0.06 -29.73 -11.17
N ASN A 279 -0.25 -30.12 -12.42
CA ASN A 279 0.29 -31.29 -13.09
C ASN A 279 0.31 -31.07 -14.61
N SER A 280 0.93 -32.00 -15.35
CA SER A 280 1.13 -31.88 -16.80
C SER A 280 -0.10 -32.20 -17.65
N ARG A 281 -1.30 -32.46 -17.08
CA ARG A 281 -2.49 -32.92 -17.84
C ARG A 281 -3.10 -31.87 -18.77
N VAL A 282 -2.75 -30.60 -18.57
CA VAL A 282 -3.24 -29.47 -19.35
C VAL A 282 -2.06 -28.59 -19.74
N ILE A 283 -1.99 -28.21 -21.00
CA ILE A 283 -1.08 -27.20 -21.53
C ILE A 283 -1.88 -25.90 -21.64
N VAL A 284 -1.33 -24.80 -21.14
CA VAL A 284 -1.95 -23.49 -21.20
C VAL A 284 -1.34 -22.70 -22.36
N GLY A 285 -2.19 -22.22 -23.26
CA GLY A 285 -1.75 -21.39 -24.38
C GLY A 285 -1.37 -19.97 -23.95
N LYS A 286 -0.89 -19.19 -24.92
CA LYS A 286 -0.48 -17.81 -24.69
C LYS A 286 -1.70 -16.91 -24.44
N ILE A 287 -1.63 -16.11 -23.37
CA ILE A 287 -2.65 -15.11 -23.04
C ILE A 287 -2.09 -13.73 -23.39
N PRO A 288 -2.82 -12.91 -24.17
CA PRO A 288 -2.38 -11.54 -24.46
C PRO A 288 -2.49 -10.66 -23.22
N ARG A 289 -1.83 -9.51 -23.26
CA ARG A 289 -1.97 -8.47 -22.24
C ARG A 289 -3.43 -8.02 -22.12
N ILE A 290 -3.87 -7.79 -20.90
CA ILE A 290 -5.25 -7.53 -20.53
C ILE A 290 -5.39 -6.07 -20.09
N THR A 291 -6.42 -5.39 -20.57
CA THR A 291 -6.75 -4.04 -20.13
C THR A 291 -8.19 -4.03 -19.63
N VAL A 292 -8.39 -3.70 -18.35
CA VAL A 292 -9.70 -3.67 -17.70
C VAL A 292 -10.06 -2.22 -17.40
N ALA A 293 -11.23 -1.78 -17.87
CA ALA A 293 -11.72 -0.43 -17.62
C ALA A 293 -11.92 -0.15 -16.12
N ALA A 294 -12.02 1.13 -15.77
CA ALA A 294 -12.37 1.58 -14.43
C ALA A 294 -13.69 0.97 -13.96
N SER A 295 -13.76 0.53 -12.69
CA SER A 295 -14.96 0.00 -12.05
C SER A 295 -15.72 -1.03 -12.89
N SER A 296 -14.98 -1.90 -13.58
CA SER A 296 -15.50 -2.83 -14.58
C SER A 296 -14.87 -4.21 -14.43
N GLN A 297 -15.45 -5.17 -15.13
CA GLN A 297 -14.93 -6.52 -15.27
C GLN A 297 -14.72 -6.86 -16.75
N LEU A 298 -13.76 -7.74 -17.02
CA LEU A 298 -13.47 -8.25 -18.36
C LEU A 298 -13.38 -9.77 -18.31
N GLN A 299 -14.16 -10.43 -19.15
CA GLN A 299 -14.05 -11.87 -19.37
C GLN A 299 -12.98 -12.14 -20.43
N ILE A 300 -12.04 -13.01 -20.09
CA ILE A 300 -10.98 -13.47 -20.98
C ILE A 300 -11.12 -14.97 -21.18
N GLU A 301 -10.68 -15.44 -22.34
CA GLU A 301 -10.63 -16.86 -22.69
C GLU A 301 -9.20 -17.37 -22.46
N VAL A 302 -9.03 -18.32 -21.54
CA VAL A 302 -7.75 -18.99 -21.31
C VAL A 302 -7.71 -20.26 -22.16
N PRO A 303 -6.89 -20.33 -23.21
CA PRO A 303 -6.82 -21.50 -24.08
C PRO A 303 -6.14 -22.67 -23.35
N LEU A 304 -6.86 -23.79 -23.26
CA LEU A 304 -6.41 -25.03 -22.63
C LEU A 304 -6.38 -26.16 -23.66
N GLU A 305 -5.25 -26.87 -23.69
CA GLU A 305 -5.11 -28.14 -24.38
C GLU A 305 -5.01 -29.26 -23.34
N VAL A 306 -6.01 -30.15 -23.33
CA VAL A 306 -6.10 -31.27 -22.40
C VAL A 306 -5.45 -32.50 -23.01
N ILE A 307 -4.37 -32.97 -22.38
CA ILE A 307 -3.62 -34.14 -22.86
C ILE A 307 -4.00 -35.43 -22.13
N ALA A 308 -4.62 -35.35 -20.94
CA ALA A 308 -5.06 -36.51 -20.17
C ALA A 308 -6.26 -36.21 -19.26
N SER A 309 -7.11 -37.22 -19.06
CA SER A 309 -8.23 -37.18 -18.11
C SER A 309 -7.76 -37.20 -16.65
N GLY A 310 -8.65 -36.81 -15.72
CA GLY A 310 -8.41 -36.74 -14.28
C GLY A 310 -8.53 -35.31 -13.72
N ASP A 311 -8.09 -35.10 -12.49
CA ASP A 311 -8.19 -33.80 -11.83
C ASP A 311 -6.89 -32.99 -11.99
N THR A 312 -7.03 -31.67 -12.14
CA THR A 312 -5.92 -30.71 -12.09
C THR A 312 -6.38 -29.40 -11.45
N THR A 313 -5.43 -28.57 -11.02
CA THR A 313 -5.73 -27.21 -10.54
C THR A 313 -5.02 -26.21 -11.42
N LEU A 314 -5.79 -25.29 -12.00
CA LEU A 314 -5.26 -24.13 -12.71
C LEU A 314 -4.99 -23.02 -11.70
N ASN A 315 -3.75 -22.54 -11.66
CA ASN A 315 -3.31 -21.45 -10.81
C ASN A 315 -3.15 -20.20 -11.68
N LEU A 316 -3.76 -19.10 -11.26
CA LEU A 316 -3.80 -17.85 -12.00
C LEU A 316 -3.25 -16.73 -11.11
N GLN A 317 -2.24 -16.02 -11.60
CA GLN A 317 -1.61 -14.90 -10.90
C GLN A 317 -1.59 -13.69 -11.81
N LEU A 318 -2.23 -12.61 -11.37
CA LEU A 318 -2.11 -11.32 -12.05
C LEU A 318 -0.71 -10.76 -11.86
N GLN A 319 -0.19 -10.14 -12.90
CA GLN A 319 1.10 -9.49 -12.92
C GLN A 319 0.97 -8.10 -13.53
N THR A 320 1.81 -7.17 -13.06
CA THR A 320 2.00 -5.88 -13.69
C THR A 320 2.75 -6.06 -15.03
N PRO A 321 2.73 -5.08 -15.95
CA PRO A 321 3.45 -5.15 -17.22
C PRO A 321 4.98 -5.35 -17.10
N ASN A 322 5.54 -5.07 -15.92
CA ASN A 322 6.95 -5.30 -15.58
C ASN A 322 7.20 -6.60 -14.80
N GLY A 323 6.21 -7.50 -14.73
CA GLY A 323 6.33 -8.86 -14.20
C GLY A 323 6.21 -9.00 -12.68
N LYS A 324 5.77 -7.96 -11.94
CA LYS A 324 5.54 -8.06 -10.50
C LYS A 324 4.18 -8.67 -10.21
N GLU A 325 4.13 -9.59 -9.26
CA GLU A 325 2.89 -10.28 -8.88
C GLU A 325 1.94 -9.37 -8.10
N LEU A 326 0.67 -9.37 -8.48
CA LEU A 326 -0.39 -8.56 -7.90
C LEU A 326 -1.47 -9.46 -7.25
N GLY A 327 -1.77 -9.22 -5.97
CA GLY A 327 -2.78 -9.99 -5.26
C GLY A 327 -2.36 -11.44 -5.02
N LEU A 328 -3.34 -12.30 -4.70
CA LEU A 328 -3.12 -13.71 -4.40
C LEU A 328 -3.37 -14.60 -5.62
N VAL A 329 -2.72 -15.76 -5.65
CA VAL A 329 -2.95 -16.80 -6.65
C VAL A 329 -4.40 -17.30 -6.56
N LYS A 330 -5.17 -17.14 -7.65
CA LYS A 330 -6.49 -17.75 -7.79
C LYS A 330 -6.33 -19.20 -8.26
N LYS A 331 -6.88 -20.13 -7.49
CA LYS A 331 -6.90 -21.57 -7.81
C LYS A 331 -8.28 -21.95 -8.37
N ILE A 332 -8.30 -22.55 -9.54
CA ILE A 332 -9.51 -23.07 -10.19
C ILE A 332 -9.36 -24.59 -10.34
N PRO A 333 -10.14 -25.40 -9.60
CA PRO A 333 -10.14 -26.84 -9.79
C PRO A 333 -10.79 -27.19 -11.15
N LEU A 334 -10.12 -28.07 -11.90
CA LEU A 334 -10.59 -28.55 -13.20
C LEU A 334 -10.77 -30.07 -13.14
N ARG A 335 -11.95 -30.53 -13.55
CA ARG A 335 -12.23 -31.96 -13.77
C ARG A 335 -12.15 -32.27 -15.26
N LEU A 336 -11.22 -33.13 -15.66
CA LEU A 336 -10.96 -33.45 -17.07
C LEU A 336 -11.57 -34.81 -17.39
N ALA A 337 -12.56 -34.81 -18.26
CA ALA A 337 -13.27 -35.99 -18.77
C ALA A 337 -13.15 -36.07 -20.29
N VAL A 338 -11.91 -35.96 -20.80
CA VAL A 338 -11.61 -35.99 -22.23
C VAL A 338 -11.34 -37.42 -22.66
N ILE A 339 -12.14 -37.90 -23.60
CA ILE A 339 -11.92 -39.19 -24.27
C ILE A 339 -10.81 -38.98 -25.30
N SER A 340 -9.71 -39.73 -25.17
CA SER A 340 -8.61 -39.66 -26.12
C SER A 340 -9.08 -40.10 -27.53
N PRO A 341 -8.84 -39.29 -28.59
CA PRO A 341 -9.16 -39.68 -29.96
C PRO A 341 -8.51 -41.00 -30.39
N LEU A 342 -7.32 -41.29 -29.84
CA LEU A 342 -6.62 -42.56 -30.06
C LEU A 342 -7.47 -43.73 -29.56
N THR A 343 -8.03 -43.63 -28.35
CA THR A 343 -8.89 -44.68 -27.78
C THR A 343 -10.14 -44.88 -28.64
N THR A 344 -10.72 -43.81 -29.17
CA THR A 344 -11.87 -43.90 -30.10
C THR A 344 -11.49 -44.61 -31.39
N TRP A 345 -10.32 -44.34 -31.97
CA TRP A 345 -9.84 -45.03 -33.16
C TRP A 345 -9.52 -46.50 -32.89
N PHE A 346 -8.84 -46.81 -31.78
CA PHE A 346 -8.54 -48.19 -31.40
C PHE A 346 -9.81 -49.00 -31.16
N THR A 347 -10.79 -48.45 -30.43
CA THR A 347 -12.06 -49.14 -30.16
C THR A 347 -12.90 -49.30 -31.42
N THR A 348 -12.97 -48.29 -32.28
CA THR A 348 -13.70 -48.37 -33.56
C THR A 348 -13.03 -49.35 -34.52
N GLY A 349 -11.70 -49.33 -34.61
CA GLY A 349 -10.93 -50.28 -35.41
C GLY A 349 -11.09 -51.73 -34.91
N LEU A 350 -11.01 -51.95 -33.60
CA LEU A 350 -11.24 -53.26 -32.99
C LEU A 350 -12.68 -53.74 -33.25
N ALA A 351 -13.67 -52.86 -33.14
CA ALA A 351 -15.07 -53.16 -33.42
C ALA A 351 -15.28 -53.58 -34.90
N LEU A 352 -14.63 -52.88 -35.84
CA LEU A 352 -14.64 -53.26 -37.26
C LEU A 352 -14.00 -54.64 -37.51
N ILE A 353 -12.86 -54.92 -36.88
CA ILE A 353 -12.19 -56.23 -36.97
C ILE A 353 -13.07 -57.34 -36.40
N LEU A 354 -13.75 -57.11 -35.27
CA LEU A 354 -14.69 -58.06 -34.68
C LEU A 354 -15.90 -58.31 -35.59
N LEU A 355 -16.40 -57.27 -36.26
CA LEU A 355 -17.52 -57.40 -37.19
C LEU A 355 -17.10 -58.20 -38.44
N LEU A 356 -15.93 -57.90 -39.02
CA LEU A 356 -15.38 -58.64 -40.16
C LEU A 356 -15.13 -60.12 -39.83
N THR A 357 -14.58 -60.42 -38.64
CA THR A 357 -14.33 -61.80 -38.21
C THR A 357 -15.64 -62.55 -37.98
N ALA A 358 -16.68 -61.92 -37.43
CA ALA A 358 -18.01 -62.52 -37.29
C ALA A 358 -18.65 -62.86 -38.66
N VAL A 359 -18.55 -61.96 -39.64
CA VAL A 359 -19.02 -62.21 -41.02
C VAL A 359 -18.26 -63.36 -41.68
N MET A 360 -16.92 -63.37 -41.58
CA MET A 360 -16.10 -64.46 -42.10
C MET A 360 -16.42 -65.81 -41.46
N GLN A 361 -16.62 -65.84 -40.13
CA GLN A 361 -17.03 -67.07 -39.42
C GLN A 361 -18.41 -67.54 -39.87
N SER A 362 -19.36 -66.62 -40.06
CA SER A 362 -20.70 -66.94 -40.57
C SER A 362 -20.64 -67.54 -41.98
N TRP A 363 -19.88 -66.92 -42.89
CA TRP A 363 -19.65 -67.45 -44.24
C TRP A 363 -18.99 -68.84 -44.23
N ARG A 364 -17.93 -69.04 -43.44
CA ARG A 364 -17.29 -70.35 -43.28
C ARG A 364 -18.29 -71.40 -42.74
N ARG A 365 -19.17 -71.02 -41.82
CA ARG A 365 -20.20 -71.91 -41.25
C ARG A 365 -21.26 -72.29 -42.29
N VAL A 366 -21.71 -71.35 -43.12
CA VAL A 366 -22.67 -71.62 -44.22
C VAL A 366 -22.03 -72.49 -45.32
N LYS A 367 -20.76 -72.24 -45.68
CA LYS A 367 -20.06 -73.04 -46.70
C LYS A 367 -19.85 -74.50 -46.26
N ARG A 368 -19.61 -74.74 -44.96
CA ARG A 368 -19.52 -76.11 -44.41
C ARG A 368 -20.87 -76.84 -44.40
N ARG A 369 -22.00 -76.14 -44.26
CA ARG A 369 -23.34 -76.74 -44.35
C ARG A 369 -23.73 -77.15 -45.77
N ARG A 370 -23.17 -76.50 -46.80
CA ARG A 370 -23.35 -76.88 -48.21
C ARG A 370 -22.42 -77.99 -48.71
N ALA A 371 -21.49 -78.46 -47.88
CA ALA A 371 -20.55 -79.53 -48.23
C ALA A 371 -20.94 -80.90 -47.62
N HIS A 372 -22.02 -80.96 -46.82
CA HIS A 372 -22.52 -82.16 -46.14
C HIS A 372 -24.04 -82.35 -46.32
N GLY A 373 -24.63 -81.70 -47.31
CA GLY A 373 -25.95 -82.00 -47.87
C GLY A 373 -25.81 -82.06 -49.37
#